data_AF-A0A9N8D9C2-F1
#
_entry.id   AF-A0A9N8D9C2-F1
#
_cell.length_a   1.000
_cell.length_b   1.000
_cell.length_c   1.000
_cell.angle_alpha   90.00
_cell.angle_beta   90.00
_cell.angle_gamma   90.00
#
_symmetry.space_group_name_H-M   'P 1'
#
loop_
_entity.id
_entity.type
_entity.pdbx_description
1 polymer ?
#
loop_
_entity_poly.entity_id
_entity_poly.type
_entity_poly.pdbx_seq_one_letter_code
_entity_poly.pdbx_strand_id
1 'polypeptide(L)'
;MPTEVGLLANLRELYFFGNSISGPLPSEIGLASQLREIRLSNTNMQGTLPEELYTGLNNNLRRLHLNECNFSGKIGSSLGLLTNLVRLNLANNHYHGTIPNEIETLTGLKQLLVNGNNLSGTVPVSVCQNFAYLEHDKLAEVSLVADCLPNTATGVPDIQCASDGCTSCCDETGVCLAN
;
A
#
# COMPACT_ATOMS: atom_id res chain seq x y z
N MET A 1 -16.15 -0.37 11.48
CA MET A 1 -15.64 0.67 12.42
C MET A 1 -16.67 1.79 12.55
N PRO A 2 -16.92 2.36 13.74
CA PRO A 2 -17.89 3.46 13.94
C PRO A 2 -17.47 4.76 13.25
N THR A 3 -18.44 5.55 12.78
CA THR A 3 -18.21 6.84 12.10
C THR A 3 -17.70 7.92 13.07
N GLU A 4 -17.97 7.76 14.37
CA GLU A 4 -17.53 8.65 15.45
C GLU A 4 -16.00 8.75 15.57
N VAL A 5 -15.24 7.87 14.92
CA VAL A 5 -13.78 8.00 14.80
C VAL A 5 -13.37 9.36 14.22
N GLY A 6 -14.18 9.94 13.34
CA GLY A 6 -13.95 11.27 12.77
C GLY A 6 -14.08 12.42 13.78
N LEU A 7 -14.72 12.20 14.94
CA LEU A 7 -14.84 13.19 16.01
C LEU A 7 -13.57 13.27 16.87
N LEU A 8 -12.66 12.31 16.74
CA LEU A 8 -11.42 12.26 17.51
C LEU A 8 -10.36 13.17 16.90
N ALA A 9 -10.57 14.49 16.98
CA ALA A 9 -9.75 15.51 16.31
C ALA A 9 -8.25 15.49 16.67
N ASN A 10 -7.89 14.89 17.82
CA ASN A 10 -6.50 14.77 18.27
C ASN A 10 -5.90 13.37 18.06
N LEU A 11 -6.64 12.44 17.44
CA LEU A 11 -6.18 11.09 17.20
C LEU A 11 -5.00 11.10 16.23
N ARG A 12 -3.88 10.50 16.65
CA ARG A 12 -2.65 10.41 15.85
C ARG A 12 -2.36 9.01 15.35
N GLU A 13 -2.76 8.01 16.12
CA GLU A 13 -2.45 6.61 15.86
C GLU A 13 -3.73 5.81 16.11
N LEU A 14 -4.12 5.01 15.13
CA LEU A 14 -5.29 4.14 15.20
C LEU A 14 -4.85 2.70 14.98
N TYR A 15 -4.93 1.88 16.04
CA TYR A 15 -4.43 0.52 16.06
C TYR A 15 -5.54 -0.48 16.38
N PHE A 16 -5.84 -1.34 15.39
CA PHE A 16 -6.66 -2.52 15.53
C PHE A 16 -5.92 -3.69 14.87
N PHE A 17 -5.31 -4.55 15.67
CA PHE A 17 -4.58 -5.72 15.18
C PHE A 17 -5.17 -7.00 15.75
N GLY A 18 -5.39 -8.02 14.92
CA GLY A 18 -5.80 -9.35 15.38
C GLY A 18 -7.16 -9.36 16.06
N ASN A 19 -8.13 -8.65 15.50
CA ASN A 19 -9.47 -8.50 16.04
C ASN A 19 -10.55 -8.81 15.00
N SER A 20 -11.76 -9.14 15.45
CA SER A 20 -12.88 -9.46 14.55
C SER A 20 -13.63 -8.23 14.03
N ILE A 21 -13.04 -7.03 14.09
CA ILE A 21 -13.67 -5.81 13.56
C ILE A 21 -13.91 -5.96 12.06
N SER A 22 -15.09 -5.55 11.61
CA SER A 22 -15.55 -5.77 10.24
C SER A 22 -16.26 -4.55 9.66
N GLY A 23 -16.71 -4.70 8.41
CA GLY A 23 -17.35 -3.66 7.63
C GLY A 23 -16.35 -2.74 6.94
N PRO A 24 -16.83 -1.69 6.26
CA PRO A 24 -15.98 -0.74 5.56
C PRO A 24 -15.25 0.21 6.52
N LEU A 25 -14.19 0.84 5.99
CA LEU A 25 -13.61 2.02 6.61
C LEU A 25 -14.57 3.20 6.40
N PRO A 26 -15.07 3.85 7.47
CA PRO A 26 -15.98 4.98 7.32
C PRO A 26 -15.28 6.17 6.66
N SER A 27 -15.98 6.93 5.81
CA SER A 27 -15.44 8.13 5.17
C SER A 27 -15.06 9.21 6.19
N GLU A 28 -15.72 9.23 7.35
CA GLU A 28 -15.41 10.12 8.46
C GLU A 28 -13.99 9.95 9.00
N ILE A 29 -13.25 8.88 8.66
CA ILE A 29 -11.83 8.76 8.97
C ILE A 29 -11.01 9.95 8.46
N GLY A 30 -11.43 10.56 7.34
CA GLY A 30 -10.80 11.76 6.78
C GLY A 30 -10.91 13.00 7.67
N LEU A 31 -11.85 13.03 8.62
CA LEU A 31 -12.02 14.14 9.56
C LEU A 31 -10.99 14.10 10.69
N ALA A 32 -10.41 12.93 10.98
CA ALA A 32 -9.34 12.76 11.96
C ALA A 32 -7.99 13.22 11.37
N SER A 33 -7.93 14.47 10.94
CA SER A 33 -6.83 15.09 10.17
C SER A 33 -5.45 15.04 10.82
N GLN A 34 -5.37 14.75 12.13
CA GLN A 34 -4.10 14.58 12.86
C GLN A 34 -3.54 13.15 12.79
N LEU A 35 -4.25 12.21 12.15
CA LEU A 35 -3.80 10.83 11.99
C LEU A 35 -2.49 10.76 11.21
N ARG A 36 -1.52 10.09 11.83
CA ARG A 36 -0.19 9.80 11.28
C ARG A 36 -0.04 8.34 10.96
N GLU A 37 -0.75 7.48 11.67
CA GLU A 37 -0.70 6.04 11.45
C GLU A 37 -2.06 5.39 11.62
N ILE A 38 -2.40 4.56 10.64
CA ILE A 38 -3.54 3.64 10.67
C ILE A 38 -2.98 2.23 10.52
N ARG A 39 -3.23 1.37 11.50
CA ARG A 39 -2.94 -0.07 11.44
C ARG A 39 -4.19 -0.87 11.76
N LEU A 40 -4.72 -1.53 10.73
CA LEU A 40 -5.93 -2.36 10.80
C LEU A 40 -5.63 -3.84 10.52
N SER A 41 -4.37 -4.26 10.65
CA SER A 41 -3.91 -5.54 10.12
C SER A 41 -4.53 -6.75 10.83
N ASN A 42 -4.75 -7.84 10.10
CA ASN A 42 -5.38 -9.07 10.62
C ASN A 42 -6.76 -8.77 11.24
N THR A 43 -7.66 -8.24 10.41
CA THR A 43 -9.05 -7.96 10.77
C THR A 43 -10.02 -8.34 9.65
N ASN A 44 -11.33 -8.28 9.89
CA ASN A 44 -12.37 -8.57 8.89
C ASN A 44 -12.87 -7.30 8.17
N MET A 45 -12.09 -6.21 8.20
CA MET A 45 -12.42 -4.97 7.47
C MET A 45 -12.46 -5.25 5.97
N GLN A 46 -13.41 -4.65 5.25
CA GLN A 46 -13.70 -5.00 3.86
C GLN A 46 -14.13 -3.82 3.00
N GLY A 47 -14.32 -4.05 1.70
CA GLY A 47 -14.78 -3.03 0.75
C GLY A 47 -13.64 -2.17 0.22
N THR A 48 -13.97 -1.01 -0.35
CA THR A 48 -13.00 -0.06 -0.91
C THR A 48 -12.58 0.98 0.12
N LEU A 49 -11.39 1.58 -0.06
CA LEU A 49 -10.99 2.74 0.73
C LEU A 49 -11.80 3.98 0.30
N PRO A 50 -12.34 4.76 1.25
CA PRO A 50 -13.08 5.99 0.95
C PRO A 50 -12.15 7.09 0.44
N GLU A 51 -12.63 7.95 -0.44
CA GLU A 51 -11.85 9.06 -1.02
C GLU A 51 -11.40 10.07 0.05
N GLU A 52 -12.19 10.19 1.11
CA GLU A 52 -11.96 11.03 2.27
C GLU A 52 -10.70 10.62 3.05
N LEU A 53 -10.28 9.34 2.98
CA LEU A 53 -9.00 8.92 3.56
C LEU A 53 -7.84 9.65 2.87
N TYR A 54 -7.87 9.76 1.54
CA TYR A 54 -6.80 10.41 0.79
C TYR A 54 -6.86 11.93 0.93
N THR A 55 -8.04 12.51 0.72
CA THR A 55 -8.22 13.97 0.71
C THR A 55 -8.12 14.59 2.11
N GLY A 56 -8.58 13.89 3.14
CA GLY A 56 -8.56 14.38 4.53
C GLY A 56 -7.23 14.17 5.25
N LEU A 57 -6.48 13.12 4.91
CA LEU A 57 -5.26 12.74 5.63
C LEU A 57 -3.95 13.02 4.86
N ASN A 58 -4.02 13.57 3.65
CA ASN A 58 -2.87 13.90 2.78
C ASN A 58 -1.71 14.63 3.47
N ASN A 59 -2.03 15.53 4.42
CA ASN A 59 -1.04 16.37 5.08
C ASN A 59 -0.32 15.69 6.26
N ASN A 60 -0.84 14.58 6.80
CA ASN A 60 -0.33 14.01 8.06
C ASN A 60 -0.08 12.51 8.03
N LEU A 61 -0.75 11.75 7.15
CA LEU A 61 -0.64 10.30 7.18
C LEU A 61 0.76 9.85 6.72
N ARG A 62 1.44 9.10 7.57
CA ARG A 62 2.79 8.59 7.32
C ARG A 62 2.83 7.08 7.17
N ARG A 63 1.90 6.36 7.77
CA ARG A 63 1.89 4.90 7.77
C ARG A 63 0.47 4.39 7.61
N LEU A 64 0.25 3.59 6.57
CA LEU A 64 -1.02 2.94 6.29
C LEU A 64 -0.79 1.43 6.20
N HIS A 65 -1.23 0.71 7.23
CA HIS A 65 -1.10 -0.74 7.34
C HIS A 65 -2.49 -1.38 7.35
N LEU A 66 -2.85 -2.02 6.25
CA LEU A 66 -4.15 -2.64 6.00
C LEU A 66 -4.02 -4.12 5.63
N ASN A 67 -2.88 -4.75 5.95
CA ASN A 67 -2.58 -6.11 5.52
C ASN A 67 -3.42 -7.17 6.23
N GLU A 68 -3.66 -8.30 5.56
CA GLU A 68 -4.47 -9.40 6.10
C GLU A 68 -5.87 -8.92 6.51
N CYS A 69 -6.52 -8.24 5.58
CA CYS A 69 -7.92 -7.81 5.67
C CYS A 69 -8.68 -8.36 4.46
N ASN A 70 -9.90 -7.88 4.24
CA ASN A 70 -10.73 -8.21 3.08
C ASN A 70 -10.99 -6.99 2.19
N PHE A 71 -10.05 -6.01 2.15
CA PHE A 71 -10.20 -4.84 1.28
C PHE A 71 -10.11 -5.24 -0.19
N SER A 72 -10.85 -4.55 -1.06
CA SER A 72 -10.97 -4.89 -2.47
C SER A 72 -11.06 -3.65 -3.37
N GLY A 73 -11.15 -3.88 -4.67
CA GLY A 73 -11.22 -2.83 -5.69
C GLY A 73 -9.84 -2.45 -6.24
N LYS A 74 -9.79 -1.31 -6.93
CA LYS A 74 -8.54 -0.78 -7.52
C LYS A 74 -7.80 0.11 -6.52
N ILE A 75 -6.47 0.14 -6.62
CA ILE A 75 -5.66 1.20 -6.00
C ILE A 75 -5.82 2.44 -6.90
N GLY A 76 -6.54 3.45 -6.41
CA GLY A 76 -6.86 4.67 -7.17
C GLY A 76 -5.71 5.69 -7.21
N SER A 77 -5.75 6.60 -8.19
CA SER A 77 -4.77 7.69 -8.36
C SER A 77 -4.71 8.62 -7.14
N SER A 78 -5.80 8.74 -6.38
CA SER A 78 -5.85 9.49 -5.12
C SER A 78 -4.84 9.03 -4.07
N LEU A 79 -4.26 7.83 -4.20
CA LEU A 79 -3.11 7.41 -3.40
C LEU A 79 -1.97 8.44 -3.44
N GLY A 80 -1.74 9.08 -4.59
CA GLY A 80 -0.71 10.10 -4.77
C GLY A 80 -0.95 11.39 -3.97
N LEU A 81 -2.13 11.58 -3.39
CA LEU A 81 -2.38 12.72 -2.49
C LEU A 81 -1.65 12.56 -1.15
N LEU A 82 -1.32 11.34 -0.73
CA LEU A 82 -0.69 11.04 0.55
C LEU A 82 0.84 11.27 0.51
N THR A 83 1.30 12.42 0.05
CA THR A 83 2.74 12.70 -0.23
C THR A 83 3.68 12.54 0.98
N ASN A 84 3.14 12.55 2.20
CA ASN A 84 3.88 12.30 3.44
C ASN A 84 4.02 10.81 3.82
N LEU A 85 3.48 9.90 3.01
CA LEU A 85 3.46 8.47 3.30
C LEU A 85 4.87 7.89 3.24
N VAL A 86 5.23 7.17 4.30
CA VAL A 86 6.52 6.50 4.47
C VAL A 86 6.36 4.99 4.37
N ARG A 87 5.24 4.44 4.83
CA ARG A 87 4.94 3.01 4.74
C ARG A 87 3.53 2.77 4.26
N LEU A 88 3.41 1.97 3.20
CA LEU A 88 2.17 1.46 2.67
C LEU A 88 2.21 -0.07 2.69
N ASN A 89 1.33 -0.69 3.47
CA ASN A 89 1.17 -2.14 3.48
C ASN A 89 -0.28 -2.51 3.19
N LEU A 90 -0.51 -3.02 1.99
CA LEU A 90 -1.78 -3.52 1.47
C LEU A 90 -1.76 -5.05 1.26
N ALA A 91 -0.73 -5.72 1.76
CA ALA A 91 -0.50 -7.13 1.46
C ALA A 91 -1.65 -8.03 1.93
N ASN A 92 -1.87 -9.16 1.27
CA ASN A 92 -2.89 -10.15 1.63
C ASN A 92 -4.30 -9.52 1.72
N ASN A 93 -4.79 -8.99 0.59
CA ASN A 93 -6.12 -8.43 0.42
C ASN A 93 -6.69 -8.89 -0.94
N HIS A 94 -7.75 -8.25 -1.42
CA HIS A 94 -8.40 -8.53 -2.70
C HIS A 94 -8.31 -7.34 -3.68
N TYR A 95 -7.24 -6.53 -3.61
CA TYR A 95 -7.02 -5.47 -4.58
C TYR A 95 -6.76 -6.05 -5.97
N HIS A 96 -7.23 -5.38 -7.02
CA HIS A 96 -7.06 -5.80 -8.41
C HIS A 96 -6.77 -4.64 -9.36
N GLY A 97 -6.39 -4.95 -10.61
CA GLY A 97 -5.97 -3.94 -11.58
C GLY A 97 -4.48 -3.66 -11.49
N THR A 98 -4.05 -2.42 -11.69
CA THR A 98 -2.63 -2.03 -11.69
C THR A 98 -2.30 -1.11 -10.51
N ILE A 99 -1.01 -0.97 -10.22
CA ILE A 99 -0.52 0.12 -9.36
C ILE A 99 -0.62 1.43 -10.16
N PRO A 100 -1.24 2.50 -9.64
CA PRO A 100 -1.36 3.77 -10.34
C PRO A 100 -0.01 4.50 -10.42
N ASN A 101 0.25 5.21 -11.53
CA ASN A 101 1.50 5.98 -11.70
C ASN A 101 1.63 7.11 -10.67
N GLU A 102 0.54 7.56 -10.07
CA GLU A 102 0.56 8.58 -9.02
C GLU A 102 1.32 8.13 -7.77
N ILE A 103 1.63 6.84 -7.61
CA ILE A 103 2.54 6.36 -6.56
C ILE A 103 3.93 7.00 -6.64
N GLU A 104 4.35 7.49 -7.82
CA GLU A 104 5.62 8.19 -8.03
C GLU A 104 5.69 9.52 -7.26
N THR A 105 4.54 10.11 -6.93
CA THR A 105 4.47 11.33 -6.12
C THR A 105 4.84 11.10 -4.66
N LEU A 106 4.84 9.84 -4.20
CA LEU A 106 5.17 9.44 -2.83
C LEU A 106 6.69 9.35 -2.65
N THR A 107 7.40 10.45 -2.86
CA THR A 107 8.87 10.50 -2.83
C THR A 107 9.49 10.16 -1.46
N GLY A 108 8.70 10.23 -0.38
CA GLY A 108 9.09 9.82 0.96
C GLY A 108 8.83 8.35 1.30
N LEU A 109 8.27 7.57 0.36
CA LEU A 109 7.89 6.18 0.58
C LEU A 109 9.13 5.30 0.74
N LYS A 110 9.21 4.60 1.87
CA LYS A 110 10.29 3.66 2.21
C LYS A 110 9.83 2.22 2.26
N GLN A 111 8.52 1.98 2.31
CA GLN A 111 7.98 0.62 2.32
C GLN A 111 6.71 0.56 1.48
N LEU A 112 6.66 -0.39 0.57
CA LEU A 112 5.49 -0.72 -0.25
C LEU A 112 5.30 -2.23 -0.26
N LEU A 113 4.27 -2.72 0.41
CA LEU A 113 3.93 -4.14 0.45
C LEU A 113 2.56 -4.33 -0.19
N VAL A 114 2.51 -5.02 -1.32
CA VAL A 114 1.29 -5.23 -2.12
C VAL A 114 1.09 -6.68 -2.53
N ASN A 115 1.98 -7.58 -2.11
CA ASN A 115 1.90 -9.02 -2.32
C ASN A 115 0.63 -9.65 -1.72
N GLY A 116 0.24 -10.84 -2.15
CA GLY A 116 -1.01 -11.49 -1.78
C GLY A 116 -2.26 -10.72 -2.24
N ASN A 117 -2.23 -10.13 -3.44
CA ASN A 117 -3.38 -9.46 -4.05
C ASN A 117 -3.62 -9.98 -5.49
N ASN A 118 -4.68 -9.51 -6.14
CA ASN A 118 -4.99 -9.78 -7.56
C ASN A 118 -4.52 -8.65 -8.49
N LEU A 119 -3.38 -8.03 -8.15
CA LEU A 119 -2.79 -6.95 -8.93
C LEU A 119 -2.03 -7.49 -10.16
N SER A 120 -1.92 -6.66 -11.18
CA SER A 120 -1.33 -6.96 -12.49
C SER A 120 -0.55 -5.75 -13.01
N GLY A 121 0.18 -5.89 -14.11
CA GLY A 121 0.99 -4.82 -14.71
C GLY A 121 2.39 -4.72 -14.11
N THR A 122 2.98 -3.53 -14.07
CA THR A 122 4.36 -3.33 -13.58
C THR A 122 4.39 -2.35 -12.41
N VAL A 123 5.36 -2.51 -11.51
CA VAL A 123 5.70 -1.46 -10.54
C VAL A 123 6.44 -0.36 -11.29
N PRO A 124 6.09 0.93 -11.15
CA PRO A 124 6.81 2.01 -11.81
C PRO A 124 8.31 2.01 -11.45
N VAL A 125 9.19 2.14 -12.45
CA VAL A 125 10.66 2.05 -12.28
C VAL A 125 11.20 3.07 -11.28
N SER A 126 10.62 4.26 -11.23
CA SER A 126 10.98 5.31 -10.29
C SER A 126 10.78 4.90 -8.82
N VAL A 127 9.70 4.16 -8.54
CA VAL A 127 9.47 3.53 -7.23
C VAL A 127 10.62 2.58 -6.97
N CYS A 128 10.91 1.65 -7.87
CA CYS A 128 12.01 0.71 -7.74
C CYS A 128 13.38 1.36 -7.45
N GLN A 129 13.71 2.44 -8.15
CA GLN A 129 14.94 3.19 -7.94
C GLN A 129 14.99 3.82 -6.54
N ASN A 130 13.88 4.36 -6.02
CA ASN A 130 13.85 4.91 -4.67
C ASN A 130 14.20 3.88 -3.58
N PHE A 131 13.91 2.59 -3.81
CA PHE A 131 14.29 1.50 -2.90
C PHE A 131 15.73 1.02 -3.12
N ALA A 132 16.26 1.08 -4.35
CA ALA A 132 17.62 0.61 -4.69
C ALA A 132 18.75 1.58 -4.27
N TYR A 133 18.48 2.89 -4.17
CA TYR A 133 19.49 3.91 -3.83
C TYR A 133 19.72 4.12 -2.32
N LEU A 134 19.05 3.37 -1.45
CA LEU A 134 19.21 3.48 0.00
C LEU A 134 20.32 2.51 0.46
N GLU A 135 21.54 3.04 0.65
CA GLU A 135 22.79 2.33 0.96
C GLU A 135 22.66 1.12 1.91
N HIS A 136 23.52 0.13 1.63
CA HIS A 136 23.75 -1.19 2.24
C HIS A 136 23.59 -1.36 3.77
N ASP A 137 23.55 -0.29 4.56
CA ASP A 137 23.47 -0.33 6.03
C ASP A 137 22.08 -0.03 6.63
N LYS A 138 21.05 0.25 5.81
CA LYS A 138 19.66 0.52 6.26
C LYS A 138 18.59 -0.44 5.72
N LEU A 139 19.02 -1.59 5.19
CA LEU A 139 18.15 -2.59 4.55
C LEU A 139 17.00 -3.12 5.45
N ALA A 140 17.05 -2.96 6.78
CA ALA A 140 15.97 -3.40 7.67
C ALA A 140 14.70 -2.52 7.63
N GLU A 141 14.77 -1.27 7.14
CA GLU A 141 13.62 -0.34 7.17
C GLU A 141 12.93 -0.12 5.82
N VAL A 142 13.54 -0.62 4.74
CA VAL A 142 13.14 -0.37 3.36
C VAL A 142 12.74 -1.69 2.72
N SER A 143 11.48 -1.81 2.30
CA SER A 143 10.98 -3.08 1.77
C SER A 143 9.93 -2.84 0.70
N LEU A 144 10.19 -3.35 -0.50
CA LEU A 144 9.21 -3.49 -1.55
C LEU A 144 8.96 -4.98 -1.76
N VAL A 145 7.71 -5.42 -1.56
CA VAL A 145 7.29 -6.79 -1.85
C VAL A 145 6.04 -6.73 -2.70
N ALA A 146 6.19 -7.13 -3.96
CA ALA A 146 5.11 -7.32 -4.92
C ALA A 146 5.15 -8.78 -5.39
N ASP A 147 3.99 -9.37 -5.72
CA ASP A 147 3.95 -10.73 -6.24
C ASP A 147 4.57 -10.76 -7.65
N CYS A 148 5.83 -11.18 -7.74
CA CYS A 148 6.59 -11.30 -8.98
C CYS A 148 6.54 -12.73 -9.56
N LEU A 149 5.43 -13.45 -9.42
CA LEU A 149 5.33 -14.84 -9.87
C LEU A 149 4.68 -14.96 -11.27
N PRO A 150 5.08 -15.93 -12.10
CA PRO A 150 4.33 -16.26 -13.30
C PRO A 150 3.01 -16.92 -12.91
N ASN A 151 1.89 -16.22 -13.09
CA ASN A 151 0.55 -16.79 -12.86
C ASN A 151 0.22 -17.82 -13.96
N THR A 152 0.36 -19.11 -13.65
CA THR A 152 -0.04 -20.19 -14.57
C THR A 152 -1.55 -20.48 -14.56
N ALA A 153 -2.35 -19.78 -13.74
CA ALA A 153 -3.75 -20.12 -13.49
C ALA A 153 -4.79 -19.19 -14.13
N THR A 154 -4.47 -17.92 -14.39
CA THR A 154 -5.48 -16.90 -14.79
C THR A 154 -5.31 -16.36 -16.20
N GLY A 155 -4.19 -16.60 -16.88
CA GLY A 155 -3.89 -16.05 -18.20
C GLY A 155 -3.73 -14.52 -18.23
N VAL A 156 -3.81 -13.86 -17.07
CA VAL A 156 -3.46 -12.46 -16.86
C VAL A 156 -2.15 -12.47 -16.08
N PRO A 157 -1.11 -11.76 -16.52
CA PRO A 157 0.10 -11.69 -15.74
C PRO A 157 -0.19 -11.09 -14.36
N ASP A 158 0.31 -11.73 -13.29
CA ASP A 158 0.54 -11.04 -12.00
C ASP A 158 1.45 -9.82 -12.25
N ILE A 159 1.71 -9.01 -11.22
CA ILE A 159 2.66 -7.89 -11.36
C ILE A 159 3.97 -8.44 -11.96
N GLN A 160 4.23 -8.16 -13.25
CA GLN A 160 5.36 -8.72 -13.96
C GLN A 160 6.60 -7.96 -13.56
N CYS A 161 7.45 -8.65 -12.81
CA CYS A 161 8.85 -8.29 -12.67
C CYS A 161 9.53 -8.96 -13.87
N ALA A 162 9.98 -8.16 -14.84
CA ALA A 162 10.55 -8.72 -16.07
C ALA A 162 11.78 -9.58 -15.67
N SER A 163 11.77 -10.85 -16.11
CA SER A 163 12.75 -11.94 -15.92
C SER A 163 13.18 -12.36 -14.50
N ASP A 164 13.04 -13.67 -14.27
CA ASP A 164 13.80 -14.52 -13.37
C ASP A 164 13.81 -14.21 -11.86
N GLY A 165 12.62 -14.25 -11.24
CA GLY A 165 12.51 -14.58 -9.81
C GLY A 165 12.92 -13.47 -8.85
N CYS A 166 12.91 -12.22 -9.29
CA CYS A 166 13.15 -11.08 -8.40
C CYS A 166 12.05 -11.00 -7.33
N THR A 167 12.44 -10.98 -6.06
CA THR A 167 11.53 -10.66 -4.93
C THR A 167 11.44 -9.15 -4.69
N SER A 168 12.22 -8.35 -5.43
CA SER A 168 12.38 -6.91 -5.26
C SER A 168 12.88 -6.24 -6.55
N CYS A 169 11.95 -5.72 -7.36
CA CYS A 169 12.13 -4.83 -8.52
C CYS A 169 13.04 -5.28 -9.68
N CYS A 170 12.58 -5.08 -10.91
CA CYS A 170 13.40 -5.18 -12.12
C CYS A 170 13.47 -3.83 -12.86
N ASP A 171 14.53 -3.62 -13.63
CA ASP A 171 14.58 -2.54 -14.62
C ASP A 171 13.75 -2.85 -15.88
N GLU A 172 13.72 -1.92 -16.84
CA GLU A 172 13.00 -2.05 -18.11
C GLU A 172 13.49 -3.21 -19.00
N THR A 173 14.67 -3.76 -18.70
CA THR A 173 15.27 -4.90 -19.40
C THR A 173 15.03 -6.23 -18.68
N GLY A 174 14.43 -6.17 -17.49
CA GLY A 174 14.14 -7.34 -16.67
C GLY A 174 15.30 -7.83 -15.81
N VAL A 175 16.22 -6.94 -15.44
CA VAL A 175 17.28 -7.26 -14.49
C VAL A 175 16.83 -6.84 -13.09
N CYS A 176 16.93 -7.73 -12.10
CA CYS A 176 16.64 -7.38 -10.71
C CYS A 176 17.52 -6.20 -10.27
N LEU A 177 16.91 -5.15 -9.74
CA LEU A 177 17.61 -3.95 -9.24
C LEU A 177 18.20 -4.14 -7.84
N ALA A 178 17.97 -5.28 -7.18
CA ALA A 178 18.64 -5.69 -5.96
C ALA A 178 18.70 -7.23 -5.82
N ASN A 179 19.89 -7.72 -5.47
CA ASN A 179 20.13 -9.01 -4.78
C ASN A 179 20.58 -8.68 -3.35
#